data_AF-D9WTZ3-F1
#
_entry.id   AF-D9WTZ3-F1
#
_cell.length_a   1.000
_cell.length_b   1.000
_cell.length_c   1.000
_cell.angle_alpha   90.00
_cell.angle_beta   90.00
_cell.angle_gamma   90.00
#
_symmetry.space_group_name_H-M   'P 1'
#
loop_
_entity.id
_entity.type
_entity.pdbx_description
1 polymer ?
#
loop_
_entity_poly.entity_id
_entity_poly.type
_entity_poly.pdbx_seq_one_letter_code
_entity_poly.pdbx_strand_id
1 'polypeptide(L)'
;MADVRGHEQLAAVIAGAHEQFPGFEFRPLGSVDGHHTIARFSWELVAPDGSAPVAGSDVITLAEDGRIRSVLGFLDRVPTAA
;
A
#
# COMPACT_ATOMS: atom_id res chain seq x y z
N MET A 1 -9.68 -1.78 6.87
CA MET A 1 -9.12 -1.33 5.58
C MET A 1 -10.21 -0.60 4.81
N ALA A 2 -9.85 0.36 3.97
CA ALA A 2 -10.80 1.11 3.17
C ALA A 2 -11.33 0.26 2.00
N ASP A 3 -12.59 0.43 1.63
CA ASP A 3 -13.21 -0.07 0.39
C ASP A 3 -13.75 1.14 -0.36
N VAL A 4 -13.07 1.53 -1.45
CA VAL A 4 -13.34 2.77 -2.18
C VAL A 4 -13.25 2.55 -3.69
N ARG A 5 -13.91 3.41 -4.46
CA ARG A 5 -13.94 3.32 -5.92
C ARG A 5 -13.71 4.68 -6.58
N GLY A 6 -12.93 4.67 -7.65
CA GLY A 6 -12.61 5.85 -8.44
C GLY A 6 -11.49 6.70 -7.84
N HIS A 7 -10.92 7.58 -8.67
CA HIS A 7 -9.73 8.35 -8.31
C HIS A 7 -9.94 9.32 -7.15
N GLU A 8 -11.12 9.93 -7.04
CA GLU A 8 -11.42 10.89 -5.97
C GLU A 8 -11.37 10.23 -4.59
N GLN A 9 -12.10 9.12 -4.42
CA GLN A 9 -12.12 8.40 -3.14
C GLN A 9 -10.77 7.77 -2.81
N LEU A 10 -10.05 7.25 -3.83
CA LEU A 10 -8.69 6.73 -3.65
C LEU A 10 -7.73 7.84 -3.20
N ALA A 11 -7.79 9.02 -3.83
CA ALA A 11 -6.95 10.16 -3.45
C ALA A 11 -7.25 10.63 -2.02
N ALA A 12 -8.52 10.62 -1.60
CA ALA A 12 -8.90 10.94 -0.23
C ALA A 12 -8.32 9.95 0.80
N VAL A 13 -8.29 8.65 0.48
CA VAL A 13 -7.65 7.62 1.34
C VAL A 13 -6.14 7.85 1.42
N ILE A 14 -5.48 8.14 0.29
CA ILE A 14 -4.03 8.41 0.26
C ILE A 14 -3.71 9.67 1.09
N ALA A 15 -4.47 10.75 0.90
CA ALA A 15 -4.31 11.98 1.66
C ALA A 15 -4.48 11.74 3.17
N GLY A 16 -5.55 11.04 3.56
CA GLY A 16 -5.79 10.70 4.96
C GLY A 16 -4.67 9.85 5.58
N ALA A 17 -4.07 8.93 4.82
CA ALA A 17 -2.92 8.16 5.28
C ALA A 17 -1.69 9.06 5.52
N HIS A 18 -1.41 10.01 4.62
CA HIS A 18 -0.31 10.96 4.78
C HIS A 18 -0.54 11.92 5.96
N GLU A 19 -1.78 12.36 6.19
CA GLU A 19 -2.16 13.18 7.33
C GLU A 19 -2.03 12.43 8.66
N GLN A 20 -2.38 11.14 8.68
CA GLN A 20 -2.29 10.30 9.88
C GLN A 20 -0.84 9.96 10.25
N PHE A 21 0.05 9.83 9.26
CA PHE A 21 1.44 9.43 9.45
C PHE A 21 2.42 10.46 8.86
N PRO A 22 2.47 11.69 9.40
CA PRO A 22 3.31 12.74 8.85
C PRO A 22 4.79 12.39 8.96
N GLY A 23 5.52 12.50 7.84
CA GLY A 23 6.94 12.17 7.75
C GLY A 23 7.26 10.68 7.67
N PHE A 24 6.24 9.81 7.67
CA PHE A 24 6.46 8.40 7.36
C PHE A 24 6.54 8.20 5.85
N GLU A 25 7.32 7.20 5.42
CA GLU A 25 7.51 6.87 4.01
C GLU A 25 7.18 5.39 3.75
N PHE A 26 6.50 5.10 2.64
CA PHE A 26 6.34 3.73 2.16
C PHE A 26 7.59 3.30 1.39
N ARG A 27 8.25 2.24 1.85
CA ARG A 27 9.43 1.65 1.20
C ARG A 27 9.10 0.27 0.64
N PRO A 28 9.51 -0.06 -0.61
CA PRO A 28 9.40 -1.41 -1.14
C PRO A 28 10.16 -2.42 -0.28
N LEU A 29 9.54 -3.58 -0.03
CA LEU A 29 10.12 -4.67 0.73
C LEU A 29 10.25 -5.91 -0.16
N GLY A 30 11.47 -6.22 -0.59
CA GLY A 30 11.74 -7.36 -1.47
C GLY A 30 11.44 -7.08 -2.95
N SER A 31 11.26 -8.16 -3.73
CA SER A 31 11.00 -8.08 -5.17
C SER A 31 9.51 -8.06 -5.47
N VAL A 32 9.13 -7.35 -6.53
CA VAL A 32 7.80 -7.48 -7.13
C VAL A 32 7.73 -8.80 -7.89
N ASP A 33 6.62 -9.52 -7.71
CA ASP A 33 6.28 -10.76 -8.42
C ASP A 33 5.04 -10.52 -9.26
N GLY A 34 4.92 -11.13 -10.43
CA GLY A 34 3.80 -10.88 -11.32
C GLY A 34 3.70 -11.82 -12.50
N HIS A 35 2.48 -11.99 -12.98
CA HIS A 35 2.17 -12.75 -14.19
C HIS A 35 0.85 -12.27 -14.80
N HIS A 36 0.72 -12.39 -16.12
CA HIS A 36 -0.48 -11.91 -16.84
C HIS A 36 -0.78 -10.44 -16.48
N THR A 37 -2.00 -10.13 -16.05
CA THR A 37 -2.42 -8.80 -15.62
C THR A 37 -2.39 -8.62 -14.10
N ILE A 38 -1.62 -9.44 -13.37
CA ILE A 38 -1.57 -9.44 -11.91
C ILE A 38 -0.14 -9.20 -11.45
N ALA A 39 0.03 -8.34 -10.44
CA ALA A 39 1.29 -8.19 -9.74
C ALA A 39 1.06 -8.15 -8.22
N ARG A 40 2.05 -8.64 -7.48
CA ARG A 40 2.10 -8.66 -6.02
C ARG A 40 3.41 -8.01 -5.58
N PHE A 41 3.32 -7.15 -4.58
CA PHE A 41 4.48 -6.51 -3.96
C PHE A 41 4.23 -6.29 -2.47
N SER A 42 5.33 -6.14 -1.73
CA SER A 42 5.29 -5.85 -0.31
C SER A 42 5.97 -4.52 -0.03
N TRP A 43 5.59 -3.91 1.09
CA TRP A 43 6.09 -2.62 1.54
C TRP A 43 6.16 -2.56 3.05
N GLU A 44 6.90 -1.58 3.54
CA GLU A 44 6.92 -1.20 4.95
C GLU A 44 6.75 0.31 5.09
N LEU A 45 6.08 0.74 6.16
CA LEU A 45 5.90 2.15 6.49
C LEU A 45 6.98 2.54 7.48
N VAL A 46 7.93 3.35 7.03
CA VAL A 46 9.14 3.76 7.76
C VAL A 46 8.92 5.11 8.41
N ALA A 47 9.14 5.21 9.71
CA ALA A 47 9.07 6.44 10.50
C ALA A 47 10.34 7.30 10.30
N PRO A 48 10.31 8.60 10.66
CA PRO A 48 11.49 9.48 10.58
C PRO A 48 12.71 9.00 11.36
N ASP A 49 12.51 8.18 12.41
CA ASP A 49 13.59 7.58 13.20
C ASP A 49 14.19 6.31 12.58
N GLY A 50 13.70 5.91 11.40
CA GLY A 50 14.14 4.72 10.66
C GLY A 50 13.48 3.42 11.10
N SER A 51 12.68 3.42 12.17
CA SER A 51 11.86 2.26 12.51
C SER A 51 10.78 2.05 11.46
N ALA A 52 10.39 0.81 11.19
CA ALA A 52 9.24 0.53 10.35
C ALA A 52 8.22 -0.20 11.21
N PRO A 53 7.19 0.43 11.79
CA PRO A 53 6.23 -0.26 12.66
C PRO A 53 5.14 -1.06 11.92
N VAL A 54 4.88 -0.73 10.66
CA VAL A 54 3.86 -1.38 9.82
C VAL A 54 4.52 -1.98 8.58
N ALA A 55 4.08 -3.17 8.17
CA ALA A 55 4.36 -3.74 6.87
C ALA A 55 3.09 -4.33 6.25
N GLY A 56 3.03 -4.32 4.93
CA GLY A 56 1.89 -4.84 4.19
C GLY A 56 2.28 -5.35 2.82
N SER A 57 1.30 -5.99 2.19
CA SER A 57 1.41 -6.51 0.84
C SER A 57 0.17 -6.15 0.06
N ASP A 58 0.35 -5.85 -1.23
CA ASP A 58 -0.73 -5.55 -2.15
C ASP A 58 -0.70 -6.50 -3.33
N VAL A 59 -1.89 -6.88 -3.79
CA VAL A 59 -2.10 -7.53 -5.08
C VAL A 59 -2.89 -6.58 -5.97
N ILE A 60 -2.32 -6.25 -7.13
CA ILE A 60 -2.96 -5.38 -8.12
C ILE A 60 -3.41 -6.16 -9.34
N THR A 61 -4.47 -5.68 -9.97
CA THR A 61 -4.79 -6.08 -11.35
C THR A 61 -4.58 -4.90 -12.30
N LEU A 62 -4.12 -5.19 -13.50
CA LEU A 62 -3.89 -4.23 -14.57
C LEU A 62 -5.00 -4.34 -15.63
N ALA A 63 -5.41 -3.20 -16.18
CA ALA A 63 -6.22 -3.13 -17.38
C ALA A 63 -5.37 -3.39 -18.63
N GLU A 64 -6.02 -3.55 -19.78
CA GLU A 64 -5.34 -3.80 -21.07
C GLU A 64 -4.37 -2.68 -21.47
N ASP A 65 -4.62 -1.44 -21.02
CA ASP A 65 -3.75 -0.28 -21.25
C ASP A 65 -2.57 -0.21 -20.27
N GLY A 66 -2.39 -1.22 -19.42
CA GLY A 66 -1.33 -1.30 -18.42
C GLY A 66 -1.55 -0.47 -17.16
N ARG A 67 -2.69 0.22 -17.02
CA ARG A 67 -3.03 0.96 -15.78
C ARG A 67 -3.56 0.04 -14.70
N ILE A 68 -3.37 0.45 -13.44
CA ILE A 68 -3.96 -0.25 -12.29
C ILE A 68 -5.48 -0.17 -12.35
N ARG A 69 -6.13 -1.33 -12.38
CA ARG A 69 -7.59 -1.50 -12.35
C ARG A 69 -8.11 -1.71 -10.92
N SER A 70 -7.38 -2.44 -10.10
CA SER A 70 -7.73 -2.68 -8.69
C SER A 70 -6.50 -2.90 -7.83
N VAL A 71 -6.62 -2.61 -6.54
CA VAL A 71 -5.63 -2.88 -5.51
C VAL A 71 -6.31 -3.63 -4.37
N LEU A 72 -5.70 -4.72 -3.91
CA LEU A 72 -6.16 -5.54 -2.78
C LEU A 72 -5.02 -5.58 -1.76
N GLY A 73 -5.17 -4.84 -0.67
CA GLY A 73 -4.12 -4.72 0.36
C GLY A 73 -4.33 -5.64 1.54
N PHE A 74 -3.22 -5.98 2.20
CA PHE A 74 -3.13 -6.76 3.42
C PHE A 74 -2.11 -6.11 4.35
N LEU A 75 -2.35 -6.17 5.67
CA LEU A 75 -1.37 -5.78 6.67
C LEU A 75 -0.71 -7.05 7.22
N ASP A 76 0.58 -7.18 6.99
CA ASP A 76 1.38 -8.33 7.42
C ASP A 76 1.94 -8.12 8.83
N ARG A 77 2.14 -6.86 9.21
CA ARG A 77 2.62 -6.44 10.52
C ARG A 77 2.04 -5.09 10.90
N VAL A 78 1.48 -5.02 12.11
CA VAL A 78 0.98 -3.79 12.72
C VAL A 78 1.49 -3.71 14.16
N PRO A 79 1.59 -2.50 14.75
CA PRO A 79 1.85 -2.36 16.16
C PRO A 79 0.79 -3.10 16.97
N THR A 80 1.22 -4.05 17.80
CA THR A 80 0.35 -4.59 18.83
C THR A 80 0.16 -3.50 19.89
N ALA A 81 -1.09 -3.20 20.25
CA ALA A 81 -1.32 -2.36 21.43
C ALA A 81 -0.71 -3.06 22.64
N ALA A 82 0.12 -2.34 23.41
CA ALA A 82 0.62 -2.77 24.70
C ALA A 82 -0.47 -2.70 25.76
#